data_AF-A0A8X7T3Z2-F1
#
_entry.id   AF-A0A8X7T3Z2-F1
#
_cell.length_a   1.000
_cell.length_b   1.000
_cell.length_c   1.000
_cell.angle_alpha   90.00
_cell.angle_beta   90.00
_cell.angle_gamma   90.00
#
_symmetry.space_group_name_H-M   'P 1'
#
loop_
_entity.id
_entity.type
_entity.pdbx_description
1 polymer ?
#
loop_
_entity_poly.entity_id
_entity_poly.type
_entity_poly.pdbx_seq_one_letter_code
_entity_poly.pdbx_strand_id
1 'polypeptide(L)'
;MSVLTFTFPHLPPSYQTTTLALFPLLPPSTSSQLRSRLLAAPQGTPEERASLNYAFVDAKLITSERHLRTGLHQALLAVSKGQGGADGVEGGMRTKNAHSEVLFALHPSGNIGESIRKFGISATTTSLLLLRVGTSPTTSQTILDEMRALISSSSSEGERSQELQVADLARKGGLDSYLAQLTSWKDVETVYKIGKDADGLYGQRRAVAGQDDNKAAEQEKEVARHEWADGVVTTIVAMKPVAA
;
A
#
# COMPACT_ATOMS: atom_id res chain seq x y z
N MET A 1 -12.90 1.75 18.35
CA MET A 1 -12.63 1.60 16.90
C MET A 1 -11.19 1.13 16.78
N SER A 2 -10.94 0.06 16.02
CA SER A 2 -9.64 -0.61 16.00
C SER A 2 -8.85 -0.24 14.74
N VAL A 3 -7.64 0.27 14.92
CA VAL A 3 -6.69 0.55 13.82
C VAL A 3 -5.79 -0.66 13.63
N LEU A 4 -5.41 -0.97 12.40
CA LEU A 4 -4.47 -2.06 12.14
C LEU A 4 -3.05 -1.56 12.39
N THR A 5 -2.33 -2.22 13.30
CA THR A 5 -0.93 -1.89 13.60
C THR A 5 -0.06 -3.08 13.24
N PHE A 6 0.95 -2.84 12.40
CA PHE A 6 2.02 -3.78 12.13
C PHE A 6 3.19 -3.51 13.06
N THR A 7 3.71 -4.58 13.68
CA THR A 7 4.88 -4.51 14.57
C THR A 7 6.03 -5.33 13.99
N PHE A 8 7.21 -4.74 13.97
CA PHE A 8 8.47 -5.30 13.50
C PHE A 8 9.52 -5.24 14.63
N PRO A 9 9.52 -6.20 15.58
CA PRO A 9 10.31 -6.11 16.81
C PRO A 9 11.83 -6.05 16.61
N HIS A 10 12.33 -6.51 15.46
CA HIS A 10 13.76 -6.55 15.13
C HIS A 10 14.29 -5.21 14.60
N LEU A 11 13.42 -4.22 14.37
CA LEU A 11 13.81 -2.90 13.88
C LEU A 11 14.09 -1.93 15.06
N PRO A 12 14.82 -0.82 14.80
CA PRO A 12 15.03 0.23 15.81
C PRO A 12 13.69 0.79 16.34
N PRO A 13 13.61 1.20 17.62
CA PRO A 13 12.35 1.65 18.26
C PRO A 13 11.56 2.68 17.46
N SER A 14 12.24 3.60 16.77
CA SER A 14 11.64 4.64 15.93
C SER A 14 10.86 4.11 14.72
N TYR A 15 11.05 2.85 14.32
CA TYR A 15 10.44 2.22 13.14
C TYR A 15 9.77 0.87 13.44
N GLN A 16 9.62 0.51 14.72
CA GLN A 16 9.06 -0.78 15.11
C GLN A 16 7.58 -0.92 14.79
N THR A 17 6.83 0.18 14.74
CA THR A 17 5.38 0.14 14.56
C THR A 17 4.97 0.93 13.34
N THR A 18 3.92 0.46 12.67
CA THR A 18 3.26 1.20 11.59
C THR A 18 1.76 1.06 11.76
N THR A 19 1.07 2.19 11.74
CA THR A 19 -0.38 2.27 11.87
C THR A 19 -1.01 2.46 10.50
N LEU A 20 -2.05 1.68 10.19
CA LEU A 20 -2.74 1.65 8.90
C LEU A 20 -4.23 2.01 9.07
N ALA A 21 -4.71 2.94 8.25
CA ALA A 21 -6.14 3.16 8.02
C ALA A 21 -6.48 2.99 6.52
N LEU A 22 -7.72 2.55 6.24
CA LEU A 22 -8.25 2.42 4.88
C LEU A 22 -9.51 3.27 4.72
N PHE A 23 -9.49 4.14 3.74
CA PHE A 23 -10.61 4.99 3.33
C PHE A 23 -11.10 4.55 1.96
N PRO A 24 -12.05 3.60 1.89
CA PRO A 24 -12.69 3.22 0.64
C PRO A 24 -13.66 4.30 0.16
N LEU A 25 -14.00 4.25 -1.14
CA LEU A 25 -15.00 5.13 -1.78
C LEU A 25 -14.69 6.63 -1.59
N LEU A 26 -13.41 6.98 -1.67
CA LEU A 26 -12.92 8.34 -1.62
C LEU A 26 -13.47 9.16 -2.81
N PRO A 27 -14.08 10.33 -2.57
CA PRO A 27 -14.54 11.20 -3.64
C PRO A 27 -13.39 11.70 -4.54
N PRO A 28 -13.61 11.86 -5.85
CA PRO A 28 -12.58 12.35 -6.78
C PRO A 28 -12.07 13.78 -6.48
N SER A 29 -12.92 14.62 -5.89
CA SER A 29 -12.57 15.93 -5.36
C SER A 29 -11.51 15.80 -4.25
N THR A 30 -11.75 14.91 -3.28
CA THR A 30 -10.87 14.69 -2.13
C THR A 30 -9.51 14.15 -2.55
N SER A 31 -9.47 13.15 -3.44
CA SER A 31 -8.22 12.59 -3.97
C SER A 31 -7.42 13.63 -4.76
N SER A 32 -8.09 14.46 -5.57
CA SER A 32 -7.46 15.55 -6.34
C SER A 32 -6.90 16.65 -5.43
N GLN A 33 -7.65 17.05 -4.41
CA GLN A 33 -7.21 18.04 -3.43
C GLN A 33 -6.02 17.53 -2.59
N LEU A 34 -6.10 16.30 -2.08
CA LEU A 34 -5.00 15.66 -1.34
C LEU A 34 -3.73 15.58 -2.19
N ARG A 35 -3.86 15.16 -3.46
CA ARG A 35 -2.72 15.13 -4.38
C ARG A 35 -2.12 16.52 -4.60
N SER A 36 -2.96 17.53 -4.78
CA SER A 36 -2.51 18.92 -4.98
C SER A 36 -1.78 19.45 -3.74
N ARG A 37 -2.30 19.17 -2.55
CA ARG A 37 -1.65 19.50 -1.26
C ARG A 37 -0.30 18.81 -1.12
N LEU A 38 -0.20 17.52 -1.46
CA LEU A 38 1.06 16.76 -1.40
C LEU A 38 2.13 17.30 -2.36
N LEU A 39 1.73 17.79 -3.54
CA LEU A 39 2.65 18.39 -4.50
C LEU A 39 3.10 19.79 -4.07
N ALA A 40 2.25 20.55 -3.36
CA ALA A 40 2.57 21.86 -2.81
C ALA A 40 3.40 21.78 -1.51
N ALA A 41 3.22 20.71 -0.72
CA ALA A 41 3.81 20.53 0.60
C ALA A 41 5.32 20.81 0.70
N PRO A 42 6.18 20.41 -0.28
CA PRO A 42 7.62 20.71 -0.20
C PRO A 42 7.95 22.21 -0.14
N GLN A 43 7.07 23.08 -0.65
CA GLN A 43 7.20 24.54 -0.63
C GLN A 43 6.38 25.21 0.50
N GLY A 44 5.62 24.43 1.25
CA GLY A 44 4.75 24.90 2.32
C GLY A 44 5.45 25.11 3.67
N THR A 45 4.67 25.43 4.70
CA THR A 45 5.21 25.64 6.06
C THR A 45 5.74 24.32 6.67
N PRO A 46 6.62 24.36 7.66
CA PRO A 46 7.02 23.16 8.42
C PRO A 46 5.83 22.40 9.01
N GLU A 47 4.80 23.11 9.48
CA GLU A 47 3.59 22.52 10.04
C GLU A 47 2.78 21.77 8.97
N GLU A 48 2.63 22.35 7.77
CA GLU A 48 1.95 21.70 6.66
C GLU A 48 2.69 20.41 6.25
N ARG A 49 4.02 20.47 6.16
CA ARG A 49 4.86 19.29 5.88
C ARG A 49 4.72 18.22 6.96
N ALA A 50 4.66 18.60 8.23
CA ALA A 50 4.46 17.67 9.34
C ALA A 50 3.08 17.02 9.30
N SER A 51 2.03 17.80 8.98
CA SER A 51 0.66 17.30 8.86
C SER A 51 0.48 16.29 7.72
N LEU A 52 1.31 16.37 6.67
CA LEU A 52 1.26 15.48 5.51
C LEU A 52 2.28 14.33 5.60
N ASN A 53 2.87 14.09 6.76
CA ASN A 53 3.91 13.09 6.95
C ASN A 53 3.33 11.67 7.13
N TYR A 54 2.66 11.18 6.08
CA TYR A 54 2.08 9.84 5.99
C TYR A 54 2.41 9.24 4.61
N ALA A 55 2.32 7.92 4.47
CA ALA A 55 2.37 7.28 3.17
C ALA A 55 0.94 7.17 2.62
N PHE A 56 0.67 7.90 1.53
CA PHE A 56 -0.61 7.92 0.83
C PHE A 56 -0.57 6.87 -0.28
N VAL A 57 -1.04 5.65 0.00
CA VAL A 57 -0.96 4.51 -0.92
C VAL A 57 -2.30 4.29 -1.60
N ASP A 58 -2.31 4.25 -2.93
CA ASP A 58 -3.49 3.88 -3.72
C ASP A 58 -3.72 2.36 -3.59
N ALA A 59 -4.87 1.96 -3.05
CA ALA A 59 -5.18 0.56 -2.78
C ALA A 59 -5.31 -0.28 -4.06
N LYS A 60 -5.50 0.34 -5.24
CA LYS A 60 -5.71 -0.37 -6.51
C LYS A 60 -4.55 -1.29 -6.92
N LEU A 61 -3.34 -1.04 -6.43
CA LEU A 61 -2.15 -1.87 -6.73
C LEU A 61 -1.76 -2.78 -5.57
N ILE A 62 -2.52 -2.76 -4.47
CA ILE A 62 -2.27 -3.62 -3.31
C ILE A 62 -3.16 -4.86 -3.45
N THR A 63 -2.52 -6.02 -3.53
CA THR A 63 -3.15 -7.32 -3.81
C THR A 63 -3.56 -8.05 -2.54
N SER A 64 -2.79 -7.88 -1.45
CA SER A 64 -3.01 -8.51 -0.16
C SER A 64 -2.33 -7.74 0.98
N GLU A 65 -2.68 -8.05 2.23
CA GLU A 65 -1.97 -7.63 3.43
C GLU A 65 -0.52 -8.12 3.38
N ARG A 66 -0.28 -9.33 2.88
CA ARG A 66 1.07 -9.90 2.74
C ARG A 66 1.93 -9.05 1.82
N HIS A 67 1.43 -8.68 0.65
CA HIS A 67 2.12 -7.78 -0.27
C HIS A 67 2.43 -6.45 0.41
N LEU A 68 1.44 -5.80 1.03
CA LEU A 68 1.63 -4.52 1.71
C LEU A 68 2.68 -4.60 2.83
N ARG A 69 2.56 -5.60 3.70
CA ARG A 69 3.46 -5.81 4.85
C ARG A 69 4.88 -6.13 4.39
N THR A 70 5.03 -6.83 3.26
CA THR A 70 6.33 -7.12 2.66
C THR A 70 6.99 -5.85 2.15
N GLY A 71 6.28 -5.02 1.38
CA GLY A 71 6.79 -3.73 0.92
C GLY A 71 7.14 -2.79 2.07
N LEU A 72 6.29 -2.73 3.10
CA LEU A 72 6.57 -1.99 4.32
C LEU A 72 7.85 -2.50 5.00
N HIS A 73 7.99 -3.82 5.20
CA HIS A 73 9.17 -4.38 5.82
C HIS A 73 10.45 -4.05 5.05
N GLN A 74 10.43 -4.16 3.72
CA GLN A 74 11.57 -3.80 2.85
C GLN A 74 11.95 -2.32 2.98
N ALA A 75 10.96 -1.43 3.01
CA ALA A 75 11.19 -0.01 3.21
C ALA A 75 11.82 0.29 4.58
N LEU A 76 11.29 -0.32 5.65
CA LEU A 76 11.80 -0.09 7.00
C LEU A 76 13.20 -0.70 7.21
N LEU A 77 13.52 -1.80 6.53
CA LEU A 77 14.88 -2.33 6.49
C LEU A 77 15.84 -1.30 5.85
N ALA A 78 15.47 -0.71 4.71
CA ALA A 78 16.26 0.33 4.06
C ALA A 78 16.51 1.54 4.99
N VAL A 79 15.45 1.95 5.71
CA VAL A 79 15.51 3.04 6.68
C VAL A 79 16.46 2.70 7.83
N SER A 80 16.36 1.49 8.38
CA SER A 80 17.16 1.08 9.54
C SER A 80 18.66 0.99 9.25
N LYS A 81 19.05 0.59 8.04
CA LYS A 81 20.46 0.51 7.62
C LYS A 81 21.12 1.89 7.53
N GLY A 82 20.39 2.92 7.12
CA GLY A 82 20.91 4.29 7.00
C GLY A 82 21.20 5.00 8.32
N GLN A 83 20.84 4.42 9.46
CA GLN A 83 21.14 4.99 10.78
C GLN A 83 22.43 4.43 11.42
N GLY A 84 23.16 3.54 10.74
CA GLY A 84 24.32 2.81 11.26
C GLY A 84 25.71 3.25 10.78
N GLY A 85 25.86 4.45 10.19
CA GLY A 85 27.15 4.89 9.64
C GLY A 85 28.12 5.49 10.66
N ALA A 86 28.78 4.66 11.47
CA ALA A 86 30.07 5.03 12.09
C ALA A 86 31.26 4.77 11.13
N ASP A 87 31.08 3.89 10.14
CA ASP A 87 32.17 3.36 9.29
C ASP A 87 31.97 3.57 7.77
N GLY A 88 31.19 4.59 7.35
CA GLY A 88 31.21 5.05 5.95
C GLY A 88 30.63 4.10 4.88
N VAL A 89 29.72 3.17 5.24
CA VAL A 89 28.97 2.37 4.26
C VAL A 89 27.79 3.20 3.72
N GLU A 90 27.68 3.34 2.40
CA GLU A 90 26.60 4.06 1.67
C GLU A 90 25.23 3.34 1.73
N GLY A 91 24.83 2.83 2.89
CA GLY A 91 23.52 2.23 3.11
C GLY A 91 22.50 3.26 3.56
N GLY A 92 21.30 3.26 2.97
CA GLY A 92 20.24 4.18 3.39
C GLY A 92 19.01 4.21 2.49
N MET A 93 17.99 4.95 2.93
CA MET A 93 16.79 5.23 2.14
C MET A 93 17.16 5.87 0.80
N ARG A 94 16.51 5.42 -0.28
CA ARG A 94 16.66 6.08 -1.59
C ARG A 94 15.79 7.32 -1.70
N THR A 95 14.73 7.37 -0.90
CA THR A 95 13.79 8.48 -0.86
C THR A 95 14.05 9.43 0.32
N LYS A 96 13.32 10.54 0.38
CA LYS A 96 13.54 11.60 1.39
C LYS A 96 13.05 11.22 2.79
N ASN A 97 12.08 10.30 2.90
CA ASN A 97 11.51 9.89 4.17
C ASN A 97 11.01 8.44 4.13
N ALA A 98 10.79 7.84 5.30
CA ALA A 98 10.35 6.46 5.43
C ALA A 98 9.01 6.18 4.72
N HIS A 99 8.10 7.15 4.71
CA HIS A 99 6.79 7.02 4.06
C HIS A 99 6.89 6.91 2.54
N SER A 100 7.75 7.72 1.89
CA SER A 100 8.05 7.59 0.47
C SER A 100 8.84 6.33 0.15
N GLU A 101 9.62 5.82 1.11
CA GLU A 101 10.35 4.57 0.96
C GLU A 101 9.40 3.38 0.85
N VAL A 102 8.24 3.41 1.53
CA VAL A 102 7.18 2.40 1.38
C VAL A 102 6.67 2.35 -0.06
N LEU A 103 6.35 3.51 -0.66
CA LEU A 103 5.92 3.59 -2.05
C LEU A 103 7.00 3.08 -3.00
N PHE A 104 8.25 3.43 -2.73
CA PHE A 104 9.40 2.95 -3.49
C PHE A 104 9.55 1.44 -3.38
N ALA A 105 9.46 0.85 -2.19
CA ALA A 105 9.66 -0.58 -1.96
C ALA A 105 8.58 -1.44 -2.64
N LEU A 106 7.33 -0.97 -2.67
CA LEU A 106 6.23 -1.67 -3.35
C LEU A 106 6.43 -1.76 -4.87
N HIS A 107 7.00 -0.73 -5.50
CA HIS A 107 7.19 -0.73 -6.95
C HIS A 107 8.34 -1.67 -7.38
N PRO A 108 8.19 -2.47 -8.46
CA PRO A 108 9.24 -3.39 -8.90
C PRO A 108 10.46 -2.68 -9.51
N SER A 109 10.29 -1.47 -10.07
CA SER A 109 11.40 -0.69 -10.65
C SER A 109 12.16 0.14 -9.60
N GLY A 110 13.39 0.53 -9.94
CA GLY A 110 14.22 1.45 -9.15
C GLY A 110 13.93 2.94 -9.35
N ASN A 111 12.87 3.30 -10.08
CA ASN A 111 12.53 4.70 -10.37
C ASN A 111 11.60 5.28 -9.30
N ILE A 112 12.15 6.13 -8.42
CA ILE A 112 11.42 6.78 -7.33
C ILE A 112 10.19 7.56 -7.82
N GLY A 113 10.33 8.34 -8.90
CA GLY A 113 9.25 9.14 -9.44
C GLY A 113 8.10 8.29 -9.99
N GLU A 114 8.45 7.18 -10.63
CA GLU A 114 7.47 6.20 -11.10
C GLU A 114 6.76 5.49 -9.94
N SER A 115 7.51 5.08 -8.90
CA SER A 115 6.96 4.47 -7.69
C SER A 115 5.91 5.35 -7.04
N ILE A 116 6.24 6.63 -6.81
CA ILE A 116 5.31 7.61 -6.21
C ILE A 116 4.11 7.83 -7.13
N ARG A 117 4.30 7.90 -8.45
CA ARG A 117 3.19 8.10 -9.40
C ARG A 117 2.24 6.91 -9.48
N LYS A 118 2.75 5.68 -9.34
CA LYS A 118 1.97 4.44 -9.50
C LYS A 118 1.28 4.01 -8.21
N PHE A 119 2.05 3.96 -7.11
CA PHE A 119 1.57 3.51 -5.80
C PHE A 119 1.06 4.66 -4.93
N GLY A 120 1.47 5.90 -5.21
CA GLY A 120 0.95 7.06 -4.50
C GLY A 120 -0.44 7.47 -4.95
N ILE A 121 -1.09 8.33 -4.16
CA ILE A 121 -2.40 8.88 -4.49
C ILE A 121 -2.41 9.63 -5.85
N SER A 122 -3.47 9.40 -6.61
CA SER A 122 -3.76 10.03 -7.89
C SER A 122 -5.08 10.80 -7.81
N ALA A 123 -5.37 11.64 -8.81
CA ALA A 123 -6.66 12.35 -8.85
C ALA A 123 -7.86 11.40 -8.98
N THR A 124 -7.64 10.17 -9.45
CA THR A 124 -8.68 9.16 -9.64
C THR A 124 -8.64 8.07 -8.57
N THR A 125 -7.92 8.27 -7.46
CA THR A 125 -7.84 7.27 -6.39
C THR A 125 -9.17 7.19 -5.65
N THR A 126 -9.78 6.01 -5.67
CA THR A 126 -11.06 5.73 -5.01
C THR A 126 -10.91 5.04 -3.66
N SER A 127 -9.77 4.41 -3.41
CA SER A 127 -9.50 3.72 -2.14
C SER A 127 -8.08 4.05 -1.69
N LEU A 128 -7.97 4.67 -0.53
CA LEU A 128 -6.71 5.18 0.00
C LEU A 128 -6.31 4.42 1.26
N LEU A 129 -5.12 3.83 1.25
CA LEU A 129 -4.43 3.31 2.41
C LEU A 129 -3.52 4.42 2.96
N LEU A 130 -3.74 4.81 4.20
CA LEU A 130 -2.93 5.83 4.87
C LEU A 130 -2.09 5.17 5.96
N LEU A 131 -0.76 5.26 5.81
CA LEU A 131 0.20 4.63 6.71
C LEU A 131 0.97 5.69 7.50
N ARG A 132 1.09 5.47 8.81
CA ARG A 132 1.99 6.22 9.68
C ARG A 132 3.09 5.29 10.16
N VAL A 133 4.33 5.55 9.74
CA VAL A 133 5.51 4.82 10.17
C VAL A 133 6.05 5.44 11.47
N GLY A 134 6.37 4.58 12.43
CA GLY A 134 7.12 4.90 13.63
C GLY A 134 6.31 4.94 14.92
N THR A 135 7.03 4.94 16.03
CA THR A 135 6.48 5.04 17.38
C THR A 135 6.21 6.50 17.70
N SER A 136 5.00 6.96 17.38
CA SER A 136 4.51 8.21 17.96
C SER A 136 4.28 7.98 19.47
N PRO A 137 4.59 8.94 20.37
CA PRO A 137 4.13 8.87 21.76
C PRO A 137 2.58 8.89 21.85
N THR A 138 1.92 9.20 20.74
CA THR A 138 0.48 9.26 20.57
C THR A 138 -0.13 7.86 20.39
N THR A 139 -1.28 7.63 21.02
CA THR A 139 -2.05 6.39 20.89
C THR A 139 -2.54 6.20 19.45
N SER A 140 -2.70 4.95 18.99
CA SER A 140 -3.22 4.62 17.65
C SER A 140 -4.56 5.31 17.33
N GLN A 141 -5.40 5.55 18.33
CA GLN A 141 -6.66 6.27 18.17
C GLN A 141 -6.45 7.74 17.76
N THR A 142 -5.50 8.43 18.37
CA THR A 142 -5.20 9.82 18.00
C THR A 142 -4.62 9.92 16.60
N ILE A 143 -3.75 8.99 16.22
CA ILE A 143 -3.23 8.89 14.84
C ILE A 143 -4.39 8.74 13.86
N LEU A 144 -5.40 7.92 14.19
CA LEU A 144 -6.57 7.75 13.36
C LEU A 144 -7.41 9.03 13.25
N ASP A 145 -7.60 9.74 14.37
CA ASP A 145 -8.35 11.00 14.36
C ASP A 145 -7.62 12.08 13.56
N GLU A 146 -6.29 12.12 13.59
CA GLU A 146 -5.46 12.95 12.70
C GLU A 146 -5.65 12.57 11.22
N MET A 147 -5.60 11.27 10.91
CA MET A 147 -5.86 10.77 9.56
C MET A 147 -7.25 11.17 9.06
N ARG A 148 -8.29 11.05 9.89
CA ARG A 148 -9.66 11.47 9.55
C ARG A 148 -9.78 12.96 9.33
N ALA A 149 -9.15 13.76 10.19
CA ALA A 149 -9.14 15.21 10.07
C ALA A 149 -8.45 15.63 8.76
N LEU A 150 -7.37 14.96 8.39
CA LEU A 150 -6.64 15.21 7.15
C LEU A 150 -7.49 14.94 5.90
N ILE A 151 -8.21 13.81 5.85
CA ILE A 151 -9.13 13.49 4.75
C ILE A 151 -10.32 14.46 4.73
N SER A 152 -10.88 14.77 5.89
CA SER A 152 -12.03 15.67 6.01
C SER A 152 -11.69 17.10 5.58
N SER A 153 -10.51 17.60 5.96
CA SER A 153 -10.03 18.94 5.55
C SER A 153 -9.78 19.08 4.05
N SER A 154 -9.71 17.96 3.33
CA SER A 154 -9.52 17.93 1.88
C SER A 154 -10.78 17.50 1.13
N SER A 155 -11.91 17.37 1.83
CA SER A 155 -13.20 17.00 1.24
C SER A 155 -14.07 18.25 1.06
N SER A 156 -14.91 18.27 0.02
CA SER A 156 -15.84 19.39 -0.17
C SER A 156 -17.06 19.26 0.74
N GLU A 157 -17.79 20.36 0.95
CA GLU A 157 -18.96 20.39 1.84
C GLU A 157 -20.00 19.33 1.41
N GLY A 158 -20.35 18.42 2.32
CA GLY A 158 -21.33 17.35 2.10
C GLY A 158 -20.72 16.00 1.71
N GLU A 159 -19.43 15.93 1.39
CA GLU A 159 -18.74 14.68 1.11
C GLU A 159 -18.26 14.01 2.40
N ARG A 160 -18.71 12.78 2.64
CA ARG A 160 -18.27 11.97 3.79
C ARG A 160 -17.44 10.80 3.32
N SER A 161 -16.15 10.83 3.64
CA SER A 161 -15.29 9.66 3.50
C SER A 161 -15.57 8.70 4.65
N GLN A 162 -15.87 7.44 4.34
CA GLN A 162 -16.02 6.40 5.36
C GLN A 162 -14.68 5.72 5.59
N GLU A 163 -14.32 5.55 6.84
CA GLU A 163 -13.18 4.71 7.21
C GLU A 163 -13.67 3.28 7.44
N LEU A 164 -12.94 2.31 6.90
CA LEU A 164 -13.18 0.91 7.19
C LEU A 164 -12.44 0.50 8.46
N GLN A 165 -13.10 -0.26 9.34
CA GLN A 165 -12.50 -0.84 10.54
C GLN A 165 -11.55 -2.00 10.18
N VAL A 166 -10.39 -1.65 9.64
CA VAL A 166 -9.41 -2.58 9.06
C VAL A 166 -8.91 -3.63 10.04
N ALA A 167 -8.75 -3.29 11.32
CA ALA A 167 -8.28 -4.27 12.31
C ALA A 167 -9.33 -5.35 12.60
N ASP A 168 -10.61 -5.01 12.62
CA ASP A 168 -11.66 -6.02 12.79
C ASP A 168 -11.80 -6.91 11.56
N LEU A 169 -11.58 -6.34 10.37
CA LEU A 169 -11.56 -7.10 9.11
C LEU A 169 -10.35 -8.04 9.04
N ALA A 170 -9.16 -7.57 9.42
CA ALA A 170 -7.94 -8.37 9.49
C ALA A 170 -8.06 -9.52 10.50
N ARG A 171 -8.60 -9.27 11.70
CA ARG A 171 -8.86 -10.32 12.72
C ARG A 171 -9.80 -11.41 12.22
N LYS A 172 -10.74 -11.06 11.35
CA LYS A 172 -11.68 -12.01 10.72
C LYS A 172 -11.11 -12.69 9.48
N GLY A 173 -9.87 -12.38 9.09
CA GLY A 173 -9.23 -12.90 7.88
C GLY A 173 -9.82 -12.37 6.57
N GLY A 174 -10.65 -11.31 6.62
CA GLY A 174 -11.34 -10.78 5.45
C GLY A 174 -10.59 -9.66 4.72
N LEU A 175 -9.42 -9.23 5.23
CA LEU A 175 -8.70 -8.08 4.68
C LEU A 175 -8.14 -8.37 3.28
N ASP A 176 -7.55 -9.55 3.08
CA ASP A 176 -7.01 -9.95 1.77
C ASP A 176 -8.10 -10.02 0.70
N SER A 177 -9.23 -10.65 1.01
CA SER A 177 -10.38 -10.71 0.08
C SER A 177 -10.92 -9.31 -0.24
N TYR A 178 -10.94 -8.41 0.73
CA TYR A 178 -11.38 -7.03 0.51
C TYR A 178 -10.39 -6.23 -0.33
N LEU A 179 -9.08 -6.36 -0.06
CA LEU A 179 -8.04 -5.72 -0.88
C LEU A 179 -8.09 -6.24 -2.31
N ALA A 180 -8.23 -7.55 -2.52
CA ALA A 180 -8.35 -8.17 -3.84
C ALA A 180 -9.55 -7.65 -4.65
N GLN A 181 -10.65 -7.24 -4.00
CA GLN A 181 -11.80 -6.60 -4.65
C GLN A 181 -11.51 -5.15 -5.08
N LEU A 182 -10.63 -4.45 -4.35
CA LEU A 182 -10.19 -3.10 -4.70
C LEU A 182 -9.07 -3.09 -5.75
N THR A 183 -8.36 -4.20 -5.90
CA THR A 183 -7.21 -4.33 -6.80
C THR A 183 -7.63 -4.26 -8.27
N SER A 184 -6.95 -3.40 -9.03
CA SER A 184 -6.99 -3.42 -10.49
C SER A 184 -5.96 -4.44 -11.01
N TRP A 185 -6.36 -5.69 -11.18
CA TRP A 185 -5.47 -6.78 -11.60
C TRP A 185 -4.78 -6.52 -12.94
N LYS A 186 -5.47 -5.87 -13.88
CA LYS A 186 -4.89 -5.41 -15.14
C LYS A 186 -3.73 -4.43 -14.93
N ASP A 187 -3.86 -3.50 -13.98
CA ASP A 187 -2.79 -2.56 -13.68
C ASP A 187 -1.64 -3.24 -12.94
N VAL A 188 -1.95 -4.17 -12.02
CA VAL A 188 -0.95 -5.00 -11.33
C VAL A 188 -0.11 -5.78 -12.33
N GLU A 189 -0.74 -6.50 -13.27
CA GLU A 189 -0.05 -7.25 -14.31
C GLU A 189 0.85 -6.35 -15.16
N THR A 190 0.37 -5.15 -15.49
CA THR A 190 1.14 -4.18 -16.26
C THR A 190 2.35 -3.66 -15.48
N VAL A 191 2.16 -3.32 -14.20
CA VAL A 191 3.22 -2.76 -13.34
C VAL A 191 4.28 -3.81 -13.02
N TYR A 192 3.87 -5.04 -12.70
CA TYR A 192 4.77 -6.15 -12.36
C TYR A 192 5.21 -6.99 -13.56
N LYS A 193 4.77 -6.63 -14.78
CA LYS A 193 5.08 -7.33 -16.03
C LYS A 193 4.75 -8.82 -15.97
N ILE A 194 3.60 -9.14 -15.39
CA ILE A 194 3.08 -10.51 -15.31
C ILE A 194 2.54 -10.87 -16.69
N GLY A 195 3.15 -11.88 -17.33
CA GLY A 195 2.77 -12.31 -18.67
C GLY A 195 1.38 -12.96 -18.71
N LYS A 196 0.68 -12.78 -19.85
CA LYS A 196 -0.60 -13.46 -20.12
C LYS A 196 -0.43 -14.97 -20.29
N ASP A 197 0.75 -15.42 -20.72
CA ASP A 197 1.08 -16.84 -20.94
C ASP A 197 1.24 -17.64 -19.64
N ALA A 198 1.00 -17.03 -18.48
CA ALA A 198 0.85 -17.72 -17.20
C ALA A 198 -0.26 -18.79 -17.22
N ASP A 199 -1.18 -18.72 -18.19
CA ASP A 199 -2.19 -19.76 -18.46
C ASP A 199 -1.57 -21.15 -18.68
N GLY A 200 -0.31 -21.25 -19.14
CA GLY A 200 0.41 -22.52 -19.28
C GLY A 200 1.02 -23.07 -17.97
N LEU A 201 1.22 -22.22 -16.97
CA LEU A 201 1.68 -22.60 -15.61
C LEU A 201 0.48 -22.94 -14.70
N TYR A 202 -0.70 -22.44 -15.05
CA TYR A 202 -1.98 -22.87 -14.53
C TYR A 202 -2.26 -24.30 -14.99
N GLY A 203 -1.90 -25.26 -14.14
CA GLY A 203 -1.98 -26.69 -14.43
C GLY A 203 -3.22 -27.08 -15.22
N GLN A 204 -3.01 -27.90 -16.25
CA GLN A 204 -4.04 -28.59 -17.02
C GLN A 204 -4.94 -29.44 -16.11
N ARG A 205 -5.87 -28.84 -15.36
CA ARG A 205 -7.04 -29.56 -14.88
C ARG A 205 -8.11 -29.41 -15.97
N ARG A 206 -8.14 -30.43 -16.84
CA ARG A 206 -9.20 -30.66 -17.82
C ARG A 206 -10.56 -30.55 -17.11
N ALA A 207 -11.30 -29.49 -17.39
CA ALA A 207 -12.72 -29.43 -17.12
C ALA A 207 -13.46 -30.00 -18.33
N VAL A 208 -14.14 -31.12 -18.13
CA VAL A 208 -15.21 -31.60 -18.99
C VAL A 208 -16.50 -31.10 -18.34
N ALA A 209 -17.18 -30.09 -18.90
CA ALA A 209 -18.65 -29.91 -18.82
C ALA A 209 -19.17 -28.55 -19.32
N GLY A 210 -20.39 -28.59 -19.91
CA GLY A 210 -21.56 -27.76 -19.58
C GLY A 210 -21.51 -26.23 -19.66
N GLN A 211 -22.46 -25.63 -20.39
CA GLN A 211 -22.52 -24.18 -20.66
C GLN A 211 -22.82 -23.31 -19.41
N ASP A 212 -23.50 -23.85 -18.38
CA ASP A 212 -23.69 -23.19 -17.06
C ASP A 212 -22.52 -23.46 -16.08
N ASP A 213 -21.84 -24.59 -16.23
CA ASP A 213 -20.59 -24.90 -15.49
C ASP A 213 -19.45 -23.96 -15.90
N ASN A 214 -19.55 -23.35 -17.09
CA ASN A 214 -18.48 -22.54 -17.67
C ASN A 214 -18.25 -21.22 -16.91
N LYS A 215 -19.29 -20.56 -16.37
CA LYS A 215 -19.13 -19.29 -15.62
C LYS A 215 -18.48 -19.49 -14.25
N ALA A 216 -18.92 -20.52 -13.53
CA ALA A 216 -18.33 -20.87 -12.23
C ALA A 216 -16.86 -21.30 -12.40
N ALA A 217 -16.58 -22.10 -13.44
CA ALA A 217 -15.22 -22.50 -13.78
C ALA A 217 -14.34 -21.33 -14.23
N GLU A 218 -14.87 -20.36 -14.98
CA GLU A 218 -14.16 -19.14 -15.35
C GLU A 218 -13.82 -18.29 -14.12
N GLN A 219 -14.77 -18.12 -13.21
CA GLN A 219 -14.54 -17.35 -11.99
C GLN A 219 -13.56 -18.03 -11.03
N GLU A 220 -13.60 -19.37 -10.91
CA GLU A 220 -12.62 -20.12 -10.14
C GLU A 220 -11.21 -20.00 -10.74
N LYS A 221 -11.09 -20.04 -12.07
CA LYS A 221 -9.81 -19.80 -12.76
C LYS A 221 -9.28 -18.38 -12.52
N GLU A 222 -10.17 -17.38 -12.56
CA GLU A 222 -9.81 -15.99 -12.31
C GLU A 222 -9.32 -15.77 -10.87
N VAL A 223 -10.05 -16.31 -9.87
CA VAL A 223 -9.66 -16.24 -8.46
C VAL A 223 -8.30 -16.89 -8.25
N ALA A 224 -8.10 -18.10 -8.78
CA ALA A 224 -6.82 -18.75 -8.67
C ALA A 224 -5.73 -17.88 -9.30
N ARG A 225 -5.94 -17.37 -10.53
CA ARG A 225 -5.00 -16.49 -11.24
C ARG A 225 -4.58 -15.29 -10.40
N HIS A 226 -5.53 -14.68 -9.70
CA HIS A 226 -5.28 -13.58 -8.77
C HIS A 226 -4.43 -14.00 -7.56
N GLU A 227 -4.71 -15.16 -6.95
CA GLU A 227 -3.88 -15.70 -5.85
C GLU A 227 -2.44 -15.98 -6.28
N TRP A 228 -2.24 -16.55 -7.46
CA TRP A 228 -0.88 -16.75 -8.00
C TRP A 228 -0.19 -15.43 -8.30
N ALA A 229 -0.89 -14.48 -8.92
CA ALA A 229 -0.35 -13.17 -9.21
C ALA A 229 0.06 -12.43 -7.92
N ASP A 230 -0.74 -12.51 -6.86
CA ASP A 230 -0.39 -11.99 -5.53
C ASP A 230 0.91 -12.62 -5.00
N GLY A 231 1.07 -13.93 -5.14
CA GLY A 231 2.30 -14.64 -4.78
C GLY A 231 3.51 -14.10 -5.54
N VAL A 232 3.41 -13.97 -6.86
CA VAL A 232 4.49 -13.44 -7.72
C VAL A 232 4.82 -11.99 -7.34
N VAL A 233 3.81 -11.14 -7.19
CA VAL A 233 3.97 -9.72 -6.79
C VAL A 233 4.71 -9.63 -5.46
N THR A 234 4.25 -10.38 -4.46
CA THR A 234 4.86 -10.41 -3.13
C THR A 234 6.32 -10.87 -3.20
N THR A 235 6.62 -11.90 -3.99
CA THR A 235 8.00 -12.38 -4.19
C THR A 235 8.88 -11.32 -4.86
N ILE A 236 8.39 -10.64 -5.91
CA ILE A 236 9.13 -9.57 -6.57
C ILE A 236 9.48 -8.45 -5.58
N VAL A 237 8.51 -8.03 -4.75
CA VAL A 237 8.73 -7.02 -3.71
C VAL A 237 9.72 -7.51 -2.67
N ALA A 238 9.60 -8.76 -2.20
CA ALA A 238 10.50 -9.34 -1.21
C ALA A 238 11.94 -9.47 -1.70
N MET A 239 12.14 -9.72 -3.00
CA MET A 239 13.45 -9.87 -3.62
C MET A 239 14.05 -8.53 -4.07
N LYS A 240 13.33 -7.41 -3.92
CA LYS A 240 13.86 -6.10 -4.28
C LYS A 240 15.10 -5.80 -3.43
N PRO A 241 16.24 -5.44 -4.04
CA PRO A 241 17.44 -5.14 -3.27
C PRO A 241 17.20 -3.90 -2.40
N VAL A 242 17.31 -4.10 -1.09
CA VAL A 242 17.43 -3.01 -0.14
C VAL A 242 18.82 -2.41 -0.34
N ALA A 243 18.90 -1.09 -0.50
CA ALA A 243 20.19 -0.40 -0.59
C ALA A 243 21.12 -0.89 0.53
N ALA A 244 22.34 -1.27 0.14
CA ALA A 244 23.32 -1.91 1.01
C ALA A 244 24.00 -0.86 1.88
#